data_AF-A0A530JT61-F1
#
_entry.id   AF-A0A530JT61-F1
#
_cell.length_a   1.000
_cell.length_b   1.000
_cell.length_c   1.000
_cell.angle_alpha   90.00
_cell.angle_beta   90.00
_cell.angle_gamma   90.00
#
_symmetry.space_group_name_H-M   'P 1'
#
loop_
_entity.id
_entity.type
_entity.pdbx_description
1 polymer ?
#
loop_
_entity_poly.entity_id
_entity_poly.type
_entity_poly.pdbx_seq_one_letter_code
_entity_poly.pdbx_strand_id
1 'polypeptide(L)' 'RLGLPVRLENDANAAALGEWRFGAGHGARSLVFVTVSTGIGGGVVVDGRILHGRRGLAAEIGHMTITNEGERCVCGV' A
#
# COMPACT_ATOMS: atom_id res chain seq x y z
N ARG A 1 -6.02 2.88 -28.31
CA ARG A 1 -7.06 3.07 -27.26
C ARG A 1 -7.90 1.81 -27.21
N LEU A 2 -8.15 1.24 -26.02
CA LEU A 2 -8.82 -0.06 -25.88
C LEU A 2 -10.36 0.02 -25.82
N GLY A 3 -10.95 1.22 -25.69
CA GLY A 3 -12.42 1.38 -25.60
C GLY A 3 -13.05 0.84 -24.32
N LEU A 4 -12.24 0.46 -23.32
CA LEU A 4 -12.68 -0.14 -22.06
C LEU A 4 -12.38 0.78 -20.87
N PRO A 5 -13.14 0.67 -19.76
CA PRO A 5 -12.81 1.33 -18.51
C PRO A 5 -11.43 0.90 -18.00
N VAL A 6 -10.61 1.85 -17.54
CA VAL A 6 -9.28 1.60 -16.96
C VAL A 6 -9.26 2.16 -15.54
N ARG A 7 -8.67 1.40 -14.62
CA ARG A 7 -8.38 1.84 -13.24
C ARG A 7 -6.88 1.70 -12.99
N LEU A 8 -6.30 2.67 -12.31
CA LEU A 8 -4.91 2.65 -11.86
C LEU A 8 -4.89 2.36 -10.36
N GLU A 9 -3.86 1.66 -9.94
CA GLU A 9 -3.62 1.35 -8.53
C GLU A 9 -2.12 1.37 -8.25
N ASN A 10 -1.75 1.78 -7.03
CA ASN A 10 -0.39 1.62 -6.51
C ASN A 10 -0.03 0.13 -6.39
N ASP A 11 1.23 -0.22 -6.60
CA ASP A 11 1.70 -1.61 -6.59
C ASP A 11 1.51 -2.31 -5.23
N ALA A 12 1.84 -1.65 -4.12
CA ALA A 12 1.63 -2.17 -2.77
C ALA A 12 0.14 -2.29 -2.42
N ASN A 13 -0.70 -1.36 -2.86
CA ASN A 13 -2.16 -1.48 -2.74
C ASN A 13 -2.70 -2.66 -3.55
N ALA A 14 -2.21 -2.86 -4.79
CA ALA A 14 -2.62 -3.97 -5.63
C ALA A 14 -2.21 -5.31 -5.02
N ALA A 15 -1.01 -5.39 -4.44
CA ALA A 15 -0.56 -6.56 -3.70
C ALA A 15 -1.42 -6.81 -2.45
N ALA A 16 -1.74 -5.78 -1.68
CA ALA A 16 -2.63 -5.87 -0.52
C ALA A 16 -4.02 -6.39 -0.90
N LEU A 17 -4.60 -5.89 -2.00
CA LEU A 17 -5.86 -6.37 -2.56
C LEU A 17 -5.79 -7.84 -3.00
N GLY A 18 -4.66 -8.24 -3.60
CA GLY A 18 -4.38 -9.62 -3.99
C GLY A 18 -4.36 -10.56 -2.78
N GLU A 19 -3.56 -10.23 -1.77
CA GLU A 19 -3.45 -11.00 -0.52
C GLU A 19 -4.75 -11.04 0.26
N TRP A 20 -5.45 -9.91 0.35
CA TRP A 20 -6.76 -9.84 1.01
C TRP A 20 -7.82 -10.67 0.30
N ARG A 21 -7.81 -10.70 -1.03
CA ARG A 21 -8.87 -11.37 -1.80
C ARG A 21 -8.58 -12.84 -2.06
N PHE A 22 -7.31 -13.22 -2.25
CA PHE A 22 -6.93 -14.54 -2.73
C PHE A 22 -5.77 -15.19 -1.95
N GLY A 23 -5.07 -14.43 -1.12
CA GLY A 23 -3.87 -14.89 -0.42
C GLY A 23 -4.08 -15.06 1.08
N ALA A 24 -3.03 -14.76 1.83
CA ALA A 24 -2.97 -14.99 3.28
C ALA A 24 -4.00 -14.17 4.07
N GLY A 25 -4.53 -13.10 3.47
CA GLY A 25 -5.54 -12.24 4.04
C GLY A 25 -6.99 -12.66 3.80
N HIS A 26 -7.22 -13.76 3.09
CA HIS A 26 -8.58 -14.16 2.70
C HIS A 26 -9.51 -14.34 3.91
N GLY A 27 -10.67 -13.71 3.87
CA GLY A 27 -11.66 -13.72 4.95
C GLY A 27 -11.42 -12.72 6.07
N ALA A 28 -10.27 -12.02 6.07
CA ALA A 28 -10.03 -10.94 7.02
C ALA A 28 -10.93 -9.73 6.71
N ARG A 29 -11.54 -9.14 7.75
CA ARG A 29 -12.34 -7.91 7.61
C ARG A 29 -11.46 -6.70 7.24
N SER A 30 -10.27 -6.65 7.82
CA SER A 30 -9.26 -5.61 7.60
C SER A 30 -7.89 -6.26 7.54
N LEU A 31 -6.98 -5.69 6.74
CA LEU A 31 -5.66 -6.22 6.50
C LEU A 31 -4.65 -5.08 6.35
N VAL A 32 -3.47 -5.24 6.95
CA VAL A 32 -2.29 -4.43 6.66
C VAL A 32 -1.31 -5.31 5.91
N PHE A 33 -0.92 -4.86 4.72
CA PHE A 33 0.11 -5.47 3.91
C PHE A 33 1.38 -4.64 4.00
N VAL A 34 2.52 -5.29 4.20
CA VAL A 34 3.85 -4.68 4.17
C VAL A 34 4.68 -5.46 3.18
N THR A 35 5.22 -4.76 2.19
CA THR A 35 6.20 -5.34 1.26
C THR A 35 7.59 -4.84 1.61
N VAL A 36 8.53 -5.78 1.74
CA VAL A 36 9.97 -5.50 1.90
C VAL A 36 10.67 -6.09 0.69
N SER A 37 11.19 -5.23 -0.17
CA SER A 37 11.83 -5.58 -1.44
C SER A 37 12.99 -4.60 -1.70
N THR A 38 13.14 -4.05 -2.90
CA THR A 38 14.08 -2.96 -3.20
C THR A 38 13.88 -1.76 -2.26
N GLY A 39 12.64 -1.51 -1.86
CA GLY A 39 12.27 -0.57 -0.80
C GLY A 39 11.19 -1.16 0.11
N ILE A 40 10.57 -0.31 0.93
CA ILE A 40 9.44 -0.68 1.80
C ILE A 40 8.17 -0.01 1.27
N GLY A 41 7.10 -0.79 1.12
CA GLY A 41 5.79 -0.29 0.71
C GLY A 41 4.69 -0.86 1.60
N GLY A 42 3.50 -0.27 1.54
CA GLY A 42 2.36 -0.71 2.33
C GLY A 42 1.03 -0.53 1.61
N GLY A 43 0.05 -1.34 2.01
CA GLY A 43 -1.33 -1.20 1.59
C GLY A 43 -2.26 -1.61 2.74
N VAL A 44 -3.37 -0.90 2.91
CA VAL A 44 -4.29 -1.15 4.04
C VAL A 44 -5.70 -1.35 3.53
N VAL A 45 -6.31 -2.47 3.86
CA VAL A 45 -7.74 -2.74 3.65
C VAL A 45 -8.45 -2.56 4.99
N VAL A 46 -9.49 -1.73 5.02
CA VAL A 46 -10.36 -1.52 6.18
C VAL A 46 -11.79 -1.83 5.78
N ASP A 47 -12.44 -2.72 6.52
CA ASP A 47 -13.85 -3.11 6.26
C ASP A 47 -14.09 -3.51 4.80
N GLY A 48 -13.15 -4.29 4.25
CA GLY A 48 -13.18 -4.78 2.87
C GLY A 48 -12.94 -3.71 1.79
N ARG A 49 -12.40 -2.55 2.14
CA ARG A 49 -12.06 -1.48 1.19
C ARG A 49 -10.60 -1.07 1.33
N ILE A 50 -9.91 -0.96 0.20
CA ILE A 50 -8.55 -0.39 0.19
C ILE A 50 -8.61 1.07 0.64
N LEU A 51 -7.69 1.46 1.50
CA LEU A 51 -7.54 2.81 2.01
C LEU A 51 -6.59 3.57 1.09
N HIS A 52 -7.13 4.38 0.19
CA HIS A 52 -6.32 5.28 -0.65
C HIS A 52 -5.88 6.55 0.08
N GLY A 53 -6.63 6.98 1.09
CA GLY A 53 -6.49 8.31 1.69
C GLY A 53 -6.90 9.43 0.72
N ARG A 54 -6.99 10.66 1.23
CA ARG A 54 -7.53 11.80 0.47
C ARG A 54 -6.75 12.14 -0.82
N ARG A 55 -5.46 11.83 -0.84
CA ARG A 55 -4.55 12.14 -1.96
C ARG A 55 -3.92 10.89 -2.60
N GLY A 56 -4.39 9.69 -2.27
CA GLY A 56 -3.76 8.46 -2.76
C GLY A 56 -2.42 8.14 -2.10
N LEU A 57 -2.18 8.65 -0.88
CA LEU A 57 -0.91 8.52 -0.14
C LEU A 57 -1.09 7.81 1.20
N ALA A 58 -2.21 7.12 1.40
CA ALA A 58 -2.35 6.30 2.60
C ALA A 58 -1.40 5.11 2.54
N ALA A 59 -0.88 4.70 3.70
CA ALA A 59 0.00 3.56 3.87
C ALA A 59 1.37 3.65 3.16
N GLU A 60 1.88 4.86 2.93
CA GLU A 60 3.28 5.14 2.57
C GLU A 60 4.25 4.89 3.75
N ILE A 61 4.15 3.70 4.35
CA ILE A 61 4.82 3.31 5.59
C ILE A 61 6.34 3.23 5.44
N GLY A 62 6.82 3.03 4.20
CA GLY A 62 8.26 3.05 3.89
C GLY A 62 8.92 4.41 4.09
N HIS A 63 8.12 5.47 4.24
CA HIS A 63 8.58 6.85 4.47
C HIS A 63 8.21 7.38 5.87
N MET A 64 7.73 6.51 6.77
CA MET A 64 7.54 6.92 8.16
C MET A 64 8.89 7.11 8.86
N THR A 65 9.06 8.24 9.54
CA THR A 65 10.25 8.50 10.35
C THR A 65 10.31 7.52 11.53
N ILE A 66 11.32 6.65 11.55
CA ILE A 66 11.59 5.74 12.66
C ILE A 66 12.58 6.34 13.65
N THR A 67 13.54 7.12 13.16
CA THR A 67 14.56 7.82 13.96
C THR A 67 14.93 9.14 13.29
N ASN A 68 15.30 10.14 14.10
CA ASN A 68 15.80 11.43 13.63
C ASN A 68 17.31 11.41 13.34
N GLU A 69 17.99 10.31 13.68
CA GLU A 69 19.44 10.14 13.51
C GLU A 69 19.78 9.25 12.29
N GLY A 70 18.80 8.97 11.43
CA GLY A 70 18.95 8.09 10.27
C GLY A 70 19.52 8.79 9.05
N GLU A 71 19.83 7.99 8.02
CA GLU A 71 20.14 8.51 6.70
C GLU A 71 18.93 9.21 6.11
N ARG A 72 19.20 10.27 5.33
CA ARG A 72 18.13 11.03 4.67
C ARG A 72 17.49 10.19 3.57
N CYS A 73 16.18 10.01 3.65
CA CYS A 73 15.43 9.33 2.59
C CYS A 73 15.39 10.21 1.32
N VAL A 74 15.36 9.57 0.15
CA VAL A 74 15.24 10.27 -1.15
C VAL A 74 13.91 11.01 -1.31
N CYS A 75 12.88 10.66 -0.52
CA CYS A 75 11.62 11.40 -0.48
C CYS A 75 11.79 12.81 0.14
N GLY A 76 12.93 13.08 0.78
CA GLY A 76 13.32 14.38 1.29
C GLY A 76 12.75 14.75 2.66
N VAL A 77 11.93 13.86 3.23
CA VAL A 77 11.40 13.92 4.61
C VAL A 77 12.49 13.50 5.61
#